data_AF-A0AAQ3N928-F1
#
_entry.id   AF-A0AAQ3N928-F1
#
_cell.length_a   1.000
_cell.length_b   1.000
_cell.length_c   1.000
_cell.angle_alpha   90.00
_cell.angle_beta   90.00
_cell.angle_gamma   90.00
#
_symmetry.space_group_name_H-M   'P 1'
#
loop_
_entity.id
_entity.type
_entity.pdbx_description
1 polymer ?
#
loop_
_entity_poly.entity_id
_entity_poly.type
_entity_poly.pdbx_seq_one_letter_code
_entity_poly.pdbx_strand_id
1 'polypeptide(L)'
;MPQPEKSLGNNLPIIRIPGDGRCLFRAVVYGACLRSGEPSPSLSRQRELADELRAKVVDEFIKRRADTEWMPITVVMQDKNSSNLKVIAEYGEEYGKDNPIGVIYDGYGHYDALLKSSLS
;
A
#
# COMPACT_ATOMS: atom_id res chain seq x y z
N MET A 1 -15.46 -15.63 -9.26
CA MET A 1 -14.50 -15.81 -10.37
C MET A 1 -13.84 -14.46 -10.63
N PRO A 2 -12.51 -14.34 -10.55
CA PRO A 2 -11.84 -13.15 -11.05
C PRO A 2 -12.15 -12.98 -12.53
N GLN A 3 -12.43 -11.75 -12.94
CA GLN A 3 -12.68 -11.42 -14.35
C GLN A 3 -11.42 -11.76 -15.17
N PRO A 4 -11.55 -12.29 -16.39
CA PRO A 4 -10.40 -12.57 -17.23
C PRO A 4 -9.58 -11.29 -17.43
N GLU A 5 -8.28 -11.38 -17.15
CA GLU A 5 -7.34 -10.29 -17.38
C GLU A 5 -7.47 -9.84 -18.84
N LYS A 6 -7.79 -8.57 -19.05
CA LYS A 6 -7.65 -7.94 -20.37
C LYS A 6 -6.18 -8.05 -20.75
N SER A 7 -5.84 -9.00 -21.62
CA SER A 7 -4.52 -9.07 -22.22
C SER A 7 -4.33 -7.84 -23.10
N LEU A 8 -3.68 -6.83 -22.54
CA LEU A 8 -3.21 -5.67 -23.28
C LEU A 8 -2.13 -6.21 -24.24
N GLY A 9 -2.41 -6.18 -25.54
CA GLY A 9 -1.60 -6.83 -26.58
C GLY A 9 -0.09 -6.59 -26.41
N ASN A 10 0.70 -7.61 -26.72
CA ASN A 10 2.10 -7.83 -26.34
C ASN A 10 3.14 -6.77 -26.79
N ASN A 11 2.75 -5.58 -27.28
CA ASN A 11 3.64 -4.58 -27.85
C ASN A 11 3.36 -3.13 -27.39
N LEU A 12 2.77 -2.91 -26.23
CA LEU A 12 2.68 -1.55 -25.69
C LEU A 12 4.04 -1.08 -25.14
N PRO A 13 4.49 0.15 -25.49
CA PRO A 13 5.76 0.66 -25.03
C PRO A 13 5.75 0.86 -23.50
N ILE A 14 6.66 0.18 -22.80
CA ILE A 14 6.87 0.34 -21.36
C ILE A 14 7.82 1.51 -21.13
N ILE A 15 7.35 2.53 -20.40
CA ILE A 15 8.18 3.66 -19.98
C ILE A 15 8.83 3.33 -18.63
N ARG A 16 10.17 3.41 -18.60
CA ARG A 16 10.95 3.18 -17.38
C ARG A 16 10.90 4.41 -16.49
N ILE A 17 10.51 4.22 -15.23
CA ILE A 17 10.45 5.26 -14.20
C ILE A 17 11.60 5.03 -13.19
N PRO A 18 12.31 6.08 -12.74
CA PRO A 18 13.34 5.95 -11.70
C PRO A 18 12.82 5.35 -10.39
N GLY A 19 13.62 4.47 -9.78
CA GLY A 19 13.33 3.80 -8.50
C GLY A 19 13.77 4.61 -7.27
N ASP A 20 13.33 5.86 -7.14
CA ASP A 20 13.73 6.80 -6.08
C ASP A 20 12.68 6.96 -4.95
N GLY A 21 11.87 5.92 -4.73
CA GLY A 21 10.76 5.93 -3.76
C GLY A 21 9.51 6.69 -4.23
N ARG A 22 9.53 7.33 -5.40
CA ARG A 22 8.39 8.07 -5.97
C ARG A 22 7.77 7.37 -7.18
N CYS A 23 8.24 6.17 -7.52
CA CYS A 23 7.96 5.51 -8.79
C CYS A 23 6.45 5.39 -9.10
N LEU A 24 5.61 5.08 -8.11
CA LEU A 24 4.16 5.02 -8.29
C LEU A 24 3.57 6.36 -8.72
N PHE A 25 3.82 7.42 -7.94
CA PHE A 25 3.30 8.76 -8.22
C PHE A 25 3.88 9.34 -9.52
N ARG A 26 5.17 9.10 -9.80
CA ARG A 26 5.80 9.45 -11.08
C ARG A 26 5.13 8.75 -12.25
N ALA A 27 4.82 7.45 -12.14
CA ALA A 27 4.15 6.70 -13.20
C ALA A 27 2.73 7.26 -13.46
N VAL A 28 2.00 7.63 -12.42
CA VAL A 28 0.67 8.25 -12.55
C VAL A 28 0.75 9.61 -13.25
N VAL A 29 1.68 10.48 -12.83
CA VAL A 29 1.91 11.78 -13.47
C VAL A 29 2.28 11.60 -14.95
N TYR A 30 3.22 10.70 -15.24
CA TYR A 30 3.65 10.42 -16.61
C TYR A 30 2.49 9.92 -17.47
N GLY A 31 1.74 8.93 -16.96
CA GLY A 31 0.56 8.40 -17.64
C GLY A 31 -0.54 9.45 -17.86
N ALA A 32 -0.67 10.42 -16.95
CA ALA A 32 -1.59 11.54 -17.13
C ALA A 32 -1.16 12.46 -18.29
N CYS A 33 0.14 12.79 -18.40
CA CYS A 33 0.66 13.57 -19.53
C CYS A 33 0.48 12.86 -20.87
N LEU A 34 0.75 11.55 -20.92
CA LEU A 34 0.51 10.76 -22.13
C LEU A 34 -0.95 10.79 -22.56
N ARG A 35 -1.87 10.66 -21.59
CA ARG A 35 -3.31 10.68 -21.84
C ARG A 35 -3.79 12.05 -22.34
N SER A 36 -3.19 13.15 -21.87
CA SER A 36 -3.51 14.50 -22.32
C SER A 36 -2.82 14.90 -23.63
N GLY A 37 -1.93 14.06 -24.17
CA GLY A 37 -1.09 14.41 -25.32
C GLY A 37 -0.02 15.45 -25.01
N GLU A 38 0.23 15.72 -23.72
CA GLU A 38 1.27 16.64 -23.28
C GLU A 38 2.66 16.02 -23.46
N PRO A 39 3.69 16.84 -23.72
CA PRO A 39 5.05 16.37 -23.77
C PRO A 39 5.46 15.76 -22.42
N SER A 40 6.33 14.76 -22.49
CA SER A 40 6.90 14.14 -21.28
C SER A 40 7.55 15.22 -20.40
N PRO A 41 7.12 15.40 -19.14
CA PRO A 41 7.75 16.34 -18.24
C PRO A 41 9.21 15.94 -17.97
N SER A 42 10.05 16.93 -17.69
CA SER A 42 11.44 16.70 -17.26
C SER A 42 11.48 15.88 -15.96
N LEU A 43 12.62 15.24 -15.67
CA LEU A 43 12.76 14.43 -14.45
C LEU A 43 12.54 15.24 -13.16
N SER A 44 12.96 16.51 -13.14
CA SER A 44 12.72 17.42 -12.02
C SER A 44 11.24 17.72 -11.87
N ARG A 45 10.54 17.99 -12.99
CA ARG A 45 9.11 18.27 -12.95
C ARG A 45 8.28 17.05 -12.57
N GLN A 46 8.65 15.87 -13.04
CA GLN A 46 8.05 14.61 -12.59
C GLN A 46 8.22 14.40 -11.08
N ARG A 47 9.35 14.83 -10.50
CA ARG A 47 9.59 14.75 -9.06
C ARG A 47 8.62 15.64 -8.30
N GLU A 48 8.55 16.91 -8.69
CA GLU A 48 7.67 17.91 -8.06
C GLU A 48 6.20 17.48 -8.12
N LEU A 49 5.73 17.10 -9.30
CA LEU A 49 4.35 16.65 -9.50
C LEU A 49 4.04 15.36 -8.74
N ALA A 50 5.01 14.44 -8.63
CA ALA A 50 4.84 13.21 -7.85
C ALA A 50 4.74 13.52 -6.35
N ASP A 51 5.57 14.43 -5.83
CA ASP A 51 5.54 14.85 -4.43
C ASP A 51 4.23 15.63 -4.12
N GLU A 52 3.79 16.50 -5.03
CA GLU A 52 2.51 17.22 -4.92
C GLU A 52 1.30 16.27 -4.94
N LEU A 53 1.29 15.31 -5.87
CA LEU A 53 0.24 14.30 -5.95
C LEU A 53 0.22 13.44 -4.68
N ARG A 54 1.39 13.03 -4.18
CA ARG A 54 1.51 12.28 -2.93
C ARG A 54 0.91 13.06 -1.76
N ALA A 55 1.22 14.35 -1.64
CA ALA A 55 0.66 15.21 -0.58
C ALA A 55 -0.88 15.27 -0.68
N LYS A 56 -1.43 15.53 -1.88
CA LYS A 56 -2.88 15.57 -2.10
C LYS A 56 -3.59 14.25 -1.76
N VAL A 57 -2.98 13.11 -2.11
CA VAL A 57 -3.53 11.79 -1.77
C VAL A 57 -3.52 11.57 -0.26
N VAL A 58 -2.44 11.96 0.42
CA VAL A 58 -2.35 11.89 1.89
C VAL A 58 -3.41 12.77 2.54
N ASP A 59 -3.58 14.01 2.08
CA ASP A 59 -4.59 14.93 2.61
C ASP A 59 -6.01 14.37 2.43
N GLU A 60 -6.30 13.80 1.26
CA GLU A 60 -7.61 13.19 1.00
C GLU A 60 -7.86 11.96 1.87
N PHE A 61 -6.82 11.14 2.12
CA PHE A 61 -6.90 10.02 3.07
C PHE A 61 -7.14 10.50 4.49
N ILE A 62 -6.46 11.55 4.95
CA ILE A 62 -6.68 12.14 6.28
C ILE A 62 -8.10 12.67 6.39
N LYS A 63 -8.59 13.38 5.37
CA LYS A 63 -9.93 13.97 5.34
C LYS A 63 -11.02 12.90 5.44
N ARG A 64 -10.88 11.80 4.70
CA ARG A 64 -11.86 10.70 4.68
C ARG A 64 -11.68 9.71 5.82
N ARG A 65 -10.63 9.83 6.64
CA ARG A 65 -10.39 8.87 7.72
C ARG A 65 -11.55 8.80 8.71
N ALA A 66 -12.27 9.91 8.94
CA ALA A 66 -13.39 9.91 9.87
C ALA A 66 -14.62 9.14 9.34
N ASP A 67 -14.70 8.94 8.03
CA ASP A 67 -15.88 8.37 7.35
C ASP A 67 -15.74 6.86 7.11
N THR A 68 -14.61 6.26 7.48
CA THR A 68 -14.32 4.83 7.29
C THR A 68 -14.18 4.16 8.65
N GLU A 69 -14.76 2.96 8.82
CA GLU A 69 -14.50 2.14 9.99
C GLU A 69 -13.07 1.57 9.89
N TRP A 70 -12.22 1.92 10.85
CA TRP A 70 -10.85 1.43 10.94
C TRP A 70 -10.78 0.35 12.01
N MET A 71 -10.13 -0.77 11.68
CA MET A 71 -9.83 -1.82 12.64
C MET A 71 -8.33 -1.76 12.97
N PRO A 72 -7.95 -1.81 14.26
CA PRO A 72 -6.55 -1.98 14.63
C PRO A 72 -6.00 -3.29 14.04
N ILE A 73 -4.72 -3.30 13.68
CA ILE A 73 -4.02 -4.47 13.14
C ILE A 73 -2.89 -4.85 14.10
N THR A 74 -2.88 -6.10 14.54
CA THR A 74 -1.77 -6.68 15.29
C THR A 74 -0.97 -7.59 14.36
N VAL A 75 0.32 -7.25 14.18
CA VAL A 75 1.25 -8.11 13.45
C VAL A 75 2.05 -8.93 14.45
N VAL A 76 1.98 -10.25 14.31
CA VAL A 76 2.77 -11.19 15.11
C VAL A 76 3.79 -11.93 14.27
N MET A 77 4.77 -12.54 14.92
CA MET A 77 5.74 -13.44 14.33
C MET A 77 5.91 -14.64 15.27
N GLN A 78 6.15 -15.83 14.73
CA GLN A 78 6.52 -16.97 15.55
C GLN A 78 7.91 -16.75 16.14
N ASP A 79 8.05 -16.94 17.46
CA ASP A 79 9.36 -16.94 18.09
C ASP A 79 10.20 -18.10 17.55
N LYS A 80 11.46 -17.84 17.20
CA LYS A 80 12.35 -18.87 16.63
C LYS A 80 12.66 -19.98 17.63
N ASN A 81 12.55 -19.68 18.92
CA ASN A 81 12.95 -20.56 20.00
C ASN A 81 11.77 -21.22 20.72
N SER A 82 10.53 -20.94 20.31
CA SER A 82 9.34 -21.52 20.93
C SER A 82 8.16 -21.60 19.96
N SER A 83 7.10 -22.35 20.31
CA SER A 83 5.85 -22.31 19.56
C SER A 83 5.01 -21.06 19.86
N ASN A 84 5.57 -20.08 20.58
CA ASN A 84 4.84 -18.88 20.97
C ASN A 84 4.84 -17.83 19.85
N LEU A 85 3.78 -17.01 19.84
CA LEU A 85 3.66 -15.85 18.96
C LEU A 85 4.12 -14.59 19.71
N LYS A 86 4.88 -13.74 19.03
CA LYS A 86 5.34 -12.44 19.53
C LYS A 86 4.73 -11.33 18.70
N VAL A 87 4.12 -10.32 19.33
CA VAL A 87 3.72 -9.08 18.66
C VAL A 87 4.97 -8.31 18.22
N ILE A 88 5.04 -7.95 16.94
CA ILE A 88 6.16 -7.20 16.35
C ILE A 88 5.78 -5.80 15.88
N ALA A 89 4.49 -5.54 15.65
CA ALA A 89 3.96 -4.22 15.34
C ALA A 89 2.46 -4.15 15.64
N GLU A 90 2.00 -2.97 16.01
CA GLU A 90 0.58 -2.63 16.16
C GLU A 90 0.31 -1.36 15.36
N TYR A 91 -0.79 -1.36 14.62
CA TYR A 91 -1.21 -0.25 13.78
C TYR A 91 -2.65 0.11 14.08
N GLY A 92 -2.93 1.42 14.10
CA GLY A 92 -4.29 1.92 14.28
C GLY A 92 -4.82 1.79 15.70
N GLU A 93 -3.94 1.74 16.72
CA GLU A 93 -4.36 1.74 18.13
C GLU A 93 -5.18 3.00 18.49
N GLU A 94 -4.99 4.10 17.75
CA GLU A 94 -5.79 5.32 17.89
C GLU A 94 -7.26 5.16 17.47
N TYR A 95 -7.60 4.08 16.77
CA TYR A 95 -8.97 3.76 16.33
C TYR A 95 -9.69 2.77 17.25
N GLY A 96 -8.99 2.22 18.24
CA GLY A 96 -9.52 1.24 19.18
C GLY A 96 -8.49 0.16 19.51
N LYS A 97 -8.77 -0.61 20.56
CA LYS A 97 -7.95 -1.78 20.95
C LYS A 97 -8.73 -3.09 20.93
N ASP A 98 -10.03 -3.00 20.68
CA ASP A 98 -10.92 -4.14 20.72
C ASP A 98 -10.89 -4.90 19.39
N ASN A 99 -10.81 -6.23 19.48
CA ASN A 99 -10.84 -7.16 18.36
C ASN A 99 -9.98 -6.76 17.13
N PRO A 100 -8.66 -6.53 17.29
CA PRO A 100 -7.80 -6.19 16.16
C PRO A 100 -7.67 -7.34 15.18
N ILE A 101 -7.57 -7.00 13.88
CA ILE A 101 -7.23 -7.93 12.81
C ILE A 101 -5.84 -8.49 13.10
N GLY A 102 -5.75 -9.82 13.26
CA GLY A 102 -4.49 -10.52 13.46
C GLY A 102 -3.88 -10.94 12.14
N VAL A 103 -2.58 -10.66 11.96
CA VAL A 103 -1.77 -11.23 10.88
C VAL A 103 -0.47 -11.81 11.43
N ILE A 104 0.03 -12.87 10.82
CA ILE A 104 1.34 -13.47 11.14
C ILE A 104 2.33 -13.20 10.01
N TYR A 105 3.52 -12.71 10.36
CA TYR A 105 4.64 -12.43 9.47
C TYR A 105 5.67 -13.56 9.53
N ASP A 106 6.15 -14.02 8.37
CA ASP A 106 7.09 -15.13 8.28
C ASP A 106 8.58 -14.73 8.40
N GLY A 107 8.90 -13.44 8.28
CA GLY A 107 10.26 -12.92 8.30
C GLY A 107 10.84 -12.54 6.94
N TYR A 108 10.17 -12.88 5.84
CA TYR A 108 10.67 -12.79 4.46
C TYR A 108 9.74 -12.00 3.51
N GLY A 109 8.79 -11.26 4.06
CA GLY A 109 7.85 -10.42 3.29
C GLY A 109 6.48 -11.05 3.08
N HIS A 110 6.23 -12.25 3.61
CA HIS A 110 4.92 -12.92 3.51
C HIS A 110 4.11 -12.76 4.79
N TYR A 111 2.78 -12.67 4.63
CA TYR A 111 1.83 -12.53 5.72
C TYR A 111 0.66 -13.49 5.53
N ASP A 112 0.25 -14.15 6.60
CA ASP A 112 -0.98 -14.96 6.65
C ASP A 112 -1.99 -14.37 7.65
N ALA A 113 -3.27 -14.65 7.45
CA ALA A 113 -4.32 -14.26 8.38
C ALA A 113 -4.23 -15.09 9.66
N LEU A 114 -4.20 -14.43 10.82
CA LEU A 114 -4.24 -15.10 12.11
C LEU A 114 -5.67 -15.09 12.64
N LEU A 115 -6.31 -16.25 12.63
CA LEU A 115 -7.58 -16.43 13.30
C LEU A 115 -7.34 -16.38 14.83
N LYS A 116 -7.73 -15.28 15.47
CA LYS A 116 -7.79 -15.24 16.93
C LYS A 116 -9.00 -16.08 17.34
N SER A 117 -8.75 -17.24 17.94
CA SER A 117 -9.80 -17.98 18.64
C SER A 117 -10.36 -17.07 19.72
N SER A 118 -11.67 -16.86 19.73
CA SER A 118 -12.37 -16.23 20.83
C SER A 118 -11.98 -16.99 22.11
N LEU A 119 -11.16 -16.37 22.95
CA LEU A 119 -11.00 -16.85 24.32
C LEU A 119 -12.33 -16.60 25.00
N SER A 120 -13.05 -17.69 25.31
CA SER A 120 -14.21 -17.73 26.19
C SER A 120 -13.87 -17.18 27.57
#